data_AF-A0A1V9EIJ7-F1
#
_entry.id   AF-A0A1V9EIJ7-F1
#
_cell.length_a   1.000
_cell.length_b   1.000
_cell.length_c   1.000
_cell.angle_alpha   90.00
_cell.angle_beta   90.00
_cell.angle_gamma   90.00
#
_symmetry.space_group_name_H-M   'P 1'
#
loop_
_entity.id
_entity.type
_entity.pdbx_description
1 polymer ?
#
loop_
_entity_poly.entity_id
_entity_poly.type
_entity_poly.pdbx_seq_one_letter_code
_entity_poly.pdbx_strand_id
1 'polypeptide(L)' 'MADIMQRKKETVLRRRDVATLVAGIHGVTADHVRKVIRGDRENDQILATCMQIIENDNLLLQAAKSIVPFNPIDLQS' A
#
# COMPACT_ATOMS: atom_id res chain seq x y z
N MET A 1 0.44 6.48 -33.19
CA MET A 1 -0.38 6.28 -31.97
C MET A 1 0.12 5.06 -31.21
N ALA A 2 1.24 5.19 -30.49
CA ALA A 2 1.82 4.09 -29.70
C ALA A 2 2.36 4.58 -28.32
N ASP A 3 2.01 5.80 -27.91
CA ASP A 3 2.70 6.50 -26.82
C ASP A 3 1.77 6.89 -25.65
N ILE A 4 0.70 6.11 -25.45
CA ILE A 4 -0.22 6.28 -24.31
C ILE A 4 -0.14 5.07 -23.35
N MET A 5 0.35 3.91 -23.79
CA MET A 5 0.46 2.73 -22.92
C MET A 5 1.66 2.75 -21.96
N GLN A 6 2.62 3.68 -22.11
CA GLN A 6 3.82 3.72 -21.25
C GLN A 6 3.65 4.55 -19.96
N ARG A 7 2.56 5.32 -19.80
CA ARG A 7 2.38 6.25 -18.66
C ARG A 7 1.74 5.67 -17.40
N LYS A 8 1.39 4.38 -17.35
CA LYS A 8 0.91 3.69 -16.13
C LYS A 8 1.90 2.67 -15.57
N LYS A 9 3.17 2.82 -15.94
CA LYS A 9 4.31 2.16 -15.29
C LYS A 9 5.00 3.11 -14.31
N GLU A 10 4.24 4.09 -13.81
CA GLU A 10 4.62 4.99 -12.74
C GLU A 10 4.79 4.13 -11.49
N THR A 11 6.00 3.61 -11.32
CA THR A 11 6.68 3.59 -10.04
C THR A 11 5.77 3.30 -8.85
N VAL A 12 5.14 2.12 -8.86
CA VAL A 12 4.76 1.41 -7.63
C VAL A 12 6.07 0.92 -7.01
N LEU A 13 6.89 1.88 -6.59
CA LEU A 13 8.08 1.71 -5.80
C LEU A 13 7.64 1.03 -4.49
N ARG A 14 7.70 -0.31 -4.52
CA ARG A 14 7.89 -1.20 -3.38
C ARG A 14 7.12 -0.79 -2.11
N ARG A 15 5.80 -0.64 -2.20
CA ARG A 15 4.97 -1.05 -1.06
C ARG A 15 5.31 -2.52 -0.87
N ARG A 16 5.86 -2.89 0.30
CA ARG A 16 5.97 -4.29 0.75
C ARG A 16 4.75 -5.01 0.22
N ASP A 17 4.89 -6.08 -0.58
CA ASP A 17 3.73 -6.72 -1.21
C ASP A 17 2.78 -7.20 -0.09
N VAL A 18 1.79 -6.36 0.24
CA VAL A 18 0.95 -6.51 1.43
C VAL A 18 0.23 -7.84 1.34
N ALA A 19 -0.16 -8.24 0.13
CA ALA A 19 -0.76 -9.54 -0.12
C ALA A 19 0.18 -10.70 0.25
N THR A 20 1.47 -10.60 -0.09
CA THR A 20 2.47 -11.62 0.26
C THR A 20 2.77 -11.65 1.76
N LEU A 21 2.82 -10.48 2.41
CA LEU A 21 3.02 -10.40 3.87
C LEU A 21 1.82 -11.01 4.62
N VAL A 22 0.61 -10.57 4.28
CA VAL A 22 -0.63 -11.04 4.91
C VAL A 22 -0.85 -12.52 4.62
N ALA A 23 -0.50 -13.00 3.43
CA ALA A 23 -0.48 -14.42 3.11
C ALA A 23 0.41 -15.22 4.06
N GLY A 24 1.62 -14.73 4.36
CA GLY A 24 2.52 -15.34 5.34
C GLY A 24 1.97 -15.34 6.77
N ILE A 25 1.25 -14.29 7.17
CA ILE A 25 0.63 -14.18 8.50
C ILE A 25 -0.54 -15.18 8.66
N HIS A 26 -1.39 -15.29 7.65
CA HIS A 26 -2.62 -16.08 7.71
C HIS A 26 -2.47 -17.50 7.14
N GLY A 27 -1.28 -17.87 6.65
CA GLY A 27 -1.03 -19.20 6.06
C GLY A 27 -1.81 -19.46 4.76
N VAL A 28 -2.15 -18.40 4.02
CA VAL A 28 -2.89 -18.47 2.74
C VAL A 28 -2.01 -18.07 1.58
N THR A 29 -2.51 -18.20 0.35
CA THR A 29 -1.79 -17.71 -0.83
C THR A 29 -2.01 -16.21 -1.03
N ALA A 30 -1.04 -15.53 -1.63
CA ALA A 30 -1.19 -14.11 -1.99
C ALA A 30 -2.38 -13.88 -2.95
N ASP A 31 -2.71 -14.85 -3.80
CA ASP A 31 -3.89 -14.80 -4.66
C ASP A 31 -5.20 -14.78 -3.85
N HIS A 32 -5.28 -15.58 -2.78
CA HIS A 32 -6.42 -15.55 -1.86
C HIS A 32 -6.60 -14.16 -1.26
N VAL A 33 -5.52 -13.55 -0.76
CA VAL A 33 -5.57 -12.21 -0.17
C VAL A 33 -6.02 -11.17 -1.20
N ARG A 34 -5.52 -11.23 -2.45
CA ARG A 34 -5.96 -10.31 -3.51
C ARG A 34 -7.45 -10.45 -3.83
N LYS A 35 -7.98 -11.66 -3.83
CA LYS A 35 -9.43 -11.92 -4.02
C LYS A 35 -10.26 -11.34 -2.87
N VAL A 36 -9.79 -11.45 -1.63
CA VAL A 36 -10.43 -10.82 -0.46
C VAL A 36 -10.44 -9.30 -0.60
N ILE A 37 -9.29 -8.69 -0.94
CA ILE A 37 -9.19 -7.23 -1.13
C ILE A 37 -10.12 -6.74 -2.25
N ARG A 38 -10.32 -7.53 -3.31
CA ARG A 38 -11.22 -7.20 -4.42
C ARG A 38 -12.70 -7.37 -4.08
N GLY A 39 -13.03 -8.06 -2.99
CA GLY A 39 -14.41 -8.43 -2.64
C GLY A 39 -14.91 -9.73 -3.31
N ASP A 40 -14.03 -10.46 -4.02
CA ASP A 40 -14.38 -11.75 -4.62
C ASP A 40 -14.54 -12.87 -3.57
N ARG A 41 -14.02 -12.64 -2.35
CA ARG A 41 -14.14 -13.54 -1.19
C ARG A 41 -14.31 -12.74 0.09
N GLU A 42 -15.13 -13.25 0.99
CA GLU A 42 -15.30 -12.67 2.32
C GLU A 42 -14.31 -13.31 3.31
N ASN A 43 -13.47 -12.47 3.90
CA ASN A 43 -12.61 -12.83 5.02
C ASN A 43 -12.19 -11.56 5.78
N ASP A 44 -12.95 -11.26 6.83
CA ASP A 44 -12.80 -10.03 7.61
C ASP A 44 -11.44 -9.95 8.32
N GLN A 45 -10.86 -11.08 8.72
CA GLN A 45 -9.57 -11.11 9.40
C GLN A 45 -8.42 -10.69 8.47
N ILE A 46 -8.43 -11.21 7.24
CA ILE A 46 -7.46 -10.85 6.20
C ILE A 46 -7.63 -9.37 5.83
N LEU A 47 -8.87 -8.92 5.67
CA LEU A 47 -9.17 -7.53 5.33
C LEU A 47 -8.70 -6.56 6.42
N ALA A 48 -9.03 -6.84 7.68
CA ALA A 48 -8.60 -6.04 8.82
C ALA A 48 -7.07 -5.96 8.93
N THR A 49 -6.37 -7.08 8.70
CA THR A 49 -4.89 -7.11 8.70
C THR A 49 -4.33 -6.24 7.59
N CYS A 50 -4.93 -6.29 6.39
CA CYS A 50 -4.51 -5.44 5.26
C CYS A 50 -4.70 -3.95 5.58
N MET A 51 -5.84 -3.57 6.15
CA MET A 51 -6.12 -2.18 6.54
C MET A 51 -5.13 -1.68 7.59
N GLN A 52 -4.85 -2.47 8.62
CA GLN A 52 -3.90 -2.11 9.68
C GLN A 52 -2.49 -1.85 9.14
N ILE A 53 -2.01 -2.68 8.21
CA ILE A 53 -0.69 -2.50 7.60
C ILE A 53 -0.64 -1.19 6.82
N ILE A 54 -1.67 -0.91 6.01
CA ILE A 54 -1.75 0.32 5.20
C ILE A 54 -1.80 1.56 6.11
N GLU A 55 -2.58 1.51 7.20
CA GLU A 55 -2.66 2.60 8.17
C GLU A 55 -1.30 2.88 8.82
N ASN A 56 -0.62 1.84 9.29
CA ASN A 56 0.71 1.96 9.90
C ASN A 56 1.74 2.52 8.92
N ASP A 57 1.72 2.09 7.65
CA ASP A 57 2.60 2.62 6.60
C ASP A 57 2.33 4.12 6.37
N ASN A 58 1.07 4.54 6.37
CA ASN A 58 0.70 5.95 6.23
C ASN A 58 1.16 6.80 7.42
N LEU A 59 1.01 6.30 8.65
CA LEU A 59 1.49 6.97 9.86
C LEU A 59 3.01 7.13 9.83
N LEU A 60 3.74 6.08 9.43
CA LEU A 60 5.19 6.13 9.29
C LEU A 60 5.62 7.17 8.23
N LEU A 61 4.92 7.23 7.10
CA LEU A 61 5.17 8.23 6.06
C LEU A 61 4.91 9.65 6.55
N GLN A 62 3.87 9.87 7.34
CA GLN A 62 3.58 11.18 7.92
C GLN A 62 4.65 11.60 8.93
N ALA A 63 5.07 10.69 9.81
CA ALA A 63 6.14 10.93 10.77
C ALA A 63 7.49 11.18 10.06
N ALA A 64 7.78 10.46 8.98
CA ALA A 64 9.00 10.70 8.19
C ALA A 64 8.98 12.08 7.52
N LYS A 65 7.82 12.53 7.02
CA LYS A 65 7.65 13.86 6.41
C LYS A 65 7.84 15.00 7.40
N SER A 66 7.46 14.84 8.67
CA SER A 66 7.63 15.88 9.68
C SER A 66 9.07 16.06 10.17
N ILE A 67 9.94 15.07 9.94
CA ILE A 67 11.34 15.10 10.37
C ILE A 67 12.25 15.74 9.30
N VAL A 68 11.88 15.67 8.02
CA VAL A 68 12.72 16.20 6.94
C VAL A 68 12.58 17.72 6.80
N PRO A 69 13.68 18.47 6.64
CA PRO A 69 13.68 19.93 6.60
C PRO A 69 13.08 20.54 5.32
N PHE A 70 12.63 19.71 4.38
CA PHE A 70 11.93 20.15 3.16
C PHE A 70 10.44 19.84 3.29
N ASN A 71 9.78 20.48 4.26
CA ASN A 71 8.32 20.45 4.29
C ASN A 71 7.82 21.50 3.29
N PRO A 72 7.08 21.15 2.23
CA PRO A 72 6.56 22.12 1.25
C PRO A 72 5.60 23.16 1.85
N ILE A 73 5.22 23.00 3.12
CA ILE A 73 4.40 23.94 3.89
C ILE A 73 5.19 25.20 4.28
N ASP A 74 6.53 25.11 4.38
CA ASP A 74 7.38 26.22 4.87
C ASP A 74 7.80 27.22 3.77
N LEU A 75 7.30 27.09 2.55
CA LEU A 75 7.65 27.95 1.39
C LEU A 75 6.64 29.06 1.08
N GLN A 76 5.69 29.34 1.99
CA GLN A 76 4.68 30.41 1.81
C GLN A 76 4.63 31.46 2.93
N SER A 77 5.74 31.70 3.65
CA SER A 77 5.87 32.85 4.55
C SER A 77 6.72 33.96 3.93
#